data_AF-A0A291GSD2-F1
#
_entry.id   AF-A0A291GSD2-F1
#
_cell.length_a   1.000
_cell.length_b   1.000
_cell.length_c   1.000
_cell.angle_alpha   90.00
_cell.angle_beta   90.00
_cell.angle_gamma   90.00
#
_symmetry.space_group_name_H-M   'P 1'
#
loop_
_entity.id
_entity.type
_entity.pdbx_description
1 polymer ?
#
loop_
_entity_poly.entity_id
_entity_poly.type
_entity_poly.pdbx_seq_one_letter_code
_entity_poly.pdbx_strand_id
1 'polypeptide(L)'
;MGAGPQLDAGDGVKWKRVKLIGLILLIGTAVLLLARLGINLASFIAADDLAASDTGGEIGAVGIGSSLASVLLYGLNFLVNIIVFGLGIAAAVMGRGRARVGGIIAAVAIPVSAVLFWILLFVMVAILMATGVADEQTGAITAAGYRITAGTNALHALVMVAIIGLGAFFVHSTASKKLSA
;
A
#
# COMPACT_ATOMS: atom_id res chain seq x y z
N MET A 1 -11.57 -9.44 53.45
CA MET A 1 -12.71 -8.99 52.63
C MET A 1 -12.22 -8.89 51.20
N GLY A 2 -12.71 -9.78 50.34
CA GLY A 2 -12.13 -10.06 49.03
C GLY A 2 -12.44 -8.99 47.99
N ALA A 3 -11.41 -8.53 47.30
CA ALA A 3 -11.55 -7.96 45.96
C ALA A 3 -11.72 -9.14 45.00
N GLY A 4 -12.96 -9.50 44.70
CA GLY A 4 -13.25 -10.43 43.61
C GLY A 4 -12.70 -9.86 42.29
N PRO A 5 -12.35 -10.71 41.31
CA PRO A 5 -11.97 -10.24 39.99
C PRO A 5 -13.13 -9.41 39.44
N GLN A 6 -12.85 -8.15 39.09
CA GLN A 6 -13.73 -7.37 38.24
C GLN A 6 -13.80 -8.09 36.89
N LEU A 7 -14.74 -9.03 36.79
CA LEU A 7 -15.30 -9.49 35.54
C LEU A 7 -15.96 -8.25 34.93
N ASP A 8 -15.21 -7.54 34.10
CA ASP A 8 -15.66 -6.34 33.42
C ASP A 8 -16.94 -6.71 32.66
N ALA A 9 -18.08 -6.21 33.16
CA ALA A 9 -19.36 -6.32 32.50
C ALA A 9 -19.17 -5.77 31.09
N GLY A 10 -19.31 -6.67 30.10
CA GLY A 10 -18.71 -6.55 28.77
C GLY A 10 -18.79 -5.15 28.20
N ASP A 11 -17.64 -4.66 27.74
CA ASP A 11 -17.44 -3.35 27.11
C ASP A 11 -18.30 -3.08 25.84
N GLY A 12 -19.29 -3.92 25.55
CA GLY A 12 -20.18 -3.84 24.40
C GLY A 12 -19.49 -4.14 23.07
N VAL A 13 -18.19 -4.44 23.08
CA VAL A 13 -17.40 -4.65 21.86
C VAL A 13 -17.45 -6.11 21.46
N LYS A 14 -17.82 -6.35 20.20
CA LYS A 14 -17.78 -7.69 19.58
C LYS A 14 -16.34 -8.08 19.22
N TRP A 15 -15.50 -8.34 20.22
CA TRP A 15 -14.05 -8.58 20.05
C TRP A 15 -13.70 -9.69 19.05
N LYS A 16 -14.51 -10.74 18.93
CA LYS A 16 -14.34 -11.76 17.87
C LYS A 16 -14.38 -11.17 16.46
N ARG A 17 -15.30 -10.23 16.21
CA ARG A 17 -15.40 -9.53 14.92
C ARG A 17 -14.23 -8.57 14.73
N VAL A 18 -13.83 -7.84 15.76
CA VAL A 18 -12.67 -6.93 15.70
C VAL A 18 -11.38 -7.72 15.40
N LYS A 19 -11.20 -8.90 15.99
CA LYS A 19 -10.06 -9.79 15.69
C LYS A 19 -10.07 -10.24 14.24
N LEU A 20 -11.23 -10.64 13.71
CA LEU A 20 -11.36 -11.02 12.30
C LEU A 20 -11.03 -9.85 11.36
N ILE A 21 -11.53 -8.64 11.67
CA ILE A 21 -11.20 -7.44 10.89
C ILE A 21 -9.69 -7.17 10.91
N GLY A 22 -9.06 -7.24 12.09
CA GLY A 22 -7.61 -7.08 12.22
C GLY A 22 -6.82 -8.10 11.41
N LEU A 23 -7.27 -9.36 11.38
CA LEU A 23 -6.66 -10.41 10.56
C LEU A 23 -6.81 -10.12 9.06
N ILE A 24 -8.01 -9.75 8.61
CA ILE A 24 -8.25 -9.42 7.19
C ILE A 24 -7.44 -8.19 6.80
N LEU A 25 -7.28 -7.19 7.67
CA LEU A 25 -6.42 -6.03 7.43
C LEU A 25 -4.95 -6.43 7.27
N LEU A 26 -4.44 -7.36 8.08
CA LEU A 26 -3.08 -7.88 7.93
C LEU A 26 -2.89 -8.62 6.59
N ILE A 27 -3.85 -9.47 6.22
CA ILE A 27 -3.85 -10.16 4.91
C ILE A 27 -3.91 -9.13 3.77
N GLY A 28 -4.82 -8.15 3.84
CA GLY A 28 -4.94 -7.07 2.86
C GLY A 28 -3.65 -6.27 2.73
N THR A 29 -2.96 -5.99 3.84
CA THR A 29 -1.66 -5.31 3.84
C THR A 29 -0.60 -6.14 3.11
N ALA A 30 -0.55 -7.45 3.36
CA ALA A 30 0.37 -8.35 2.65
C ALA A 30 0.06 -8.41 1.15
N VAL A 31 -1.21 -8.47 0.77
CA VAL A 31 -1.64 -8.43 -0.65
C VAL A 31 -1.25 -7.10 -1.30
N LEU A 32 -1.40 -5.97 -0.61
CA LEU A 32 -0.94 -4.66 -1.09
C LEU A 32 0.56 -4.66 -1.35
N LEU A 33 1.36 -5.24 -0.43
CA LEU A 33 2.80 -5.35 -0.60
C LEU A 33 3.15 -6.17 -1.85
N LEU A 34 2.55 -7.35 -2.01
CA LEU A 34 2.79 -8.22 -3.17
C LEU A 34 2.39 -7.56 -4.49
N ALA A 35 1.24 -6.90 -4.52
CA ALA A 35 0.79 -6.17 -5.71
C ALA A 35 1.78 -5.04 -6.06
N ARG A 36 2.30 -4.31 -5.07
CA ARG A 36 3.29 -3.24 -5.28
C ARG A 36 4.64 -3.78 -5.75
N LEU A 37 5.10 -4.89 -5.21
CA LEU A 37 6.31 -5.57 -5.69
C LEU A 37 6.14 -6.01 -7.15
N GLY A 38 5.00 -6.57 -7.51
CA GLY A 38 4.69 -6.93 -8.89
C GLY A 38 4.70 -5.74 -9.86
N ILE A 39 4.11 -4.60 -9.46
CA ILE A 39 4.09 -3.38 -10.28
C ILE A 39 5.51 -2.83 -10.49
N ASN A 40 6.32 -2.79 -9.42
CA ASN A 40 7.70 -2.32 -9.53
C ASN A 40 8.54 -3.25 -10.42
N LEU A 41 8.37 -4.57 -10.28
CA LEU A 41 9.06 -5.54 -11.15
C LEU A 41 8.67 -5.36 -12.62
N ALA A 42 7.38 -5.18 -12.92
CA ALA A 42 6.92 -4.89 -14.28
C ALA A 42 7.49 -3.56 -14.82
N SER A 43 7.65 -2.56 -13.94
CA SER A 43 8.23 -1.25 -14.31
C SER A 43 9.73 -1.35 -14.62
N PHE A 44 10.47 -2.20 -13.93
CA PHE A 44 11.88 -2.47 -14.25
C PHE A 44 12.03 -3.20 -15.59
N ILE A 45 11.18 -4.20 -15.85
CA ILE A 45 11.16 -4.91 -17.14
C ILE A 45 10.82 -3.93 -18.28
N ALA A 46 9.83 -3.06 -18.10
CA ALA A 46 9.49 -2.03 -19.09
C ALA A 46 10.64 -1.03 -19.35
N ALA A 47 11.43 -0.71 -18.32
CA ALA A 47 12.61 0.15 -18.47
C ALA A 47 13.71 -0.52 -19.31
N ASP A 48 13.88 -1.84 -19.16
CA ASP A 48 14.84 -2.62 -19.93
C ASP A 48 14.38 -2.80 -21.40
N ASP A 49 13.07 -2.98 -21.63
CA ASP A 49 12.49 -3.00 -22.98
C ASP A 49 12.68 -1.65 -23.70
N LEU A 50 12.53 -0.51 -22.99
CA LEU A 50 12.80 0.83 -23.55
C LEU A 50 14.28 1.00 -23.91
N ALA A 51 15.18 0.57 -23.03
CA ALA A 51 16.62 0.63 -23.30
C ALA A 51 17.01 -0.23 -24.51
N ALA A 52 16.36 -1.38 -24.70
CA ALA A 52 16.56 -2.22 -25.87
C ALA A 52 16.01 -1.58 -27.16
N SER A 53 14.83 -0.95 -27.11
CA SER A 53 14.26 -0.25 -28.27
C SER A 53 15.07 0.95 -28.74
N ASP A 54 15.67 1.70 -27.79
CA ASP A 54 16.55 2.83 -28.11
C ASP A 54 17.82 2.39 -28.87
N THR A 55 18.21 1.10 -28.74
CA THR A 55 19.32 0.48 -29.48
C THR A 55 18.91 -0.24 -30.77
N GLY A 56 17.65 -0.09 -31.21
CA GLY A 56 17.11 -0.71 -32.42
C GLY A 56 16.63 -2.15 -32.24
N GLY A 57 16.46 -2.62 -31.00
CA GLY A 57 15.89 -3.93 -30.70
C GLY A 57 14.36 -3.93 -30.87
N GLU A 58 13.80 -5.06 -31.33
CA GLU A 58 12.34 -5.24 -31.40
C GLU A 58 11.71 -5.26 -30.01
N ILE A 59 10.66 -4.46 -29.81
CA ILE A 59 9.79 -4.53 -28.63
C ILE A 59 8.97 -5.83 -28.75
N GLY A 60 9.48 -6.92 -28.17
CA GLY A 60 8.88 -8.24 -28.25
C GLY A 60 7.59 -8.41 -27.42
N ALA A 61 6.97 -9.59 -27.53
CA ALA A 61 5.75 -10.01 -26.82
C ALA A 61 5.77 -9.81 -25.28
N VAL A 62 6.96 -9.62 -24.69
CA VAL A 62 7.20 -9.30 -23.28
C VAL A 62 6.61 -7.94 -22.88
N GLY A 63 6.68 -6.92 -23.74
CA GLY A 63 6.12 -5.59 -23.48
C GLY A 63 4.58 -5.56 -23.45
N ILE A 64 3.93 -6.37 -24.27
CA ILE A 64 2.47 -6.51 -24.26
C ILE A 64 2.02 -7.28 -23.01
N GLY A 65 2.75 -8.33 -22.61
CA GLY A 65 2.48 -9.07 -21.38
C GLY A 65 2.66 -8.22 -20.11
N SER A 66 3.71 -7.38 -20.07
CA SER A 66 4.00 -6.52 -18.92
C SER A 66 2.98 -5.39 -18.75
N SER A 67 2.48 -4.82 -19.85
CA SER A 67 1.44 -3.79 -19.81
C SER A 67 0.10 -4.32 -19.27
N LEU A 68 -0.35 -5.49 -19.74
CA LEU A 68 -1.58 -6.13 -19.24
C LEU A 68 -1.46 -6.53 -17.76
N ALA A 69 -0.34 -7.14 -17.36
CA ALA A 69 -0.07 -7.48 -15.97
C ALA A 69 -0.07 -6.24 -15.07
N SER A 70 0.51 -5.14 -15.54
CA SER A 70 0.52 -3.86 -14.82
C SER A 70 -0.90 -3.34 -14.60
N VAL A 71 -1.75 -3.32 -15.64
CA VAL A 71 -3.15 -2.86 -15.53
C VAL A 71 -3.92 -3.70 -14.51
N LEU A 72 -3.78 -5.03 -14.56
CA LEU A 72 -4.44 -5.93 -13.61
C LEU A 72 -3.96 -5.71 -12.17
N LEU A 73 -2.64 -5.53 -11.98
CA LEU A 73 -2.08 -5.27 -10.65
C LEU A 73 -2.51 -3.90 -10.10
N TYR A 74 -2.63 -2.86 -10.94
CA TYR A 74 -3.18 -1.57 -10.55
C TYR A 74 -4.66 -1.69 -10.15
N GLY A 75 -5.46 -2.42 -10.93
CA GLY A 75 -6.87 -2.69 -10.62
C GLY A 75 -7.04 -3.44 -9.30
N LEU A 76 -6.23 -4.49 -9.08
CA LEU A 76 -6.18 -5.22 -7.82
C LEU A 76 -5.77 -4.31 -6.66
N ASN A 77 -4.74 -3.48 -6.84
CA ASN A 77 -4.27 -2.56 -5.80
C ASN A 77 -5.37 -1.57 -5.40
N PHE A 78 -6.10 -1.03 -6.37
CA PHE A 78 -7.22 -0.13 -6.13
C PHE A 78 -8.33 -0.80 -5.32
N LEU A 79 -8.77 -1.99 -5.73
CA LEU A 79 -9.81 -2.75 -5.02
C LEU A 79 -9.39 -3.08 -3.58
N VAL A 80 -8.16 -3.55 -3.39
CA VAL A 80 -7.66 -3.89 -2.05
C VAL A 80 -7.57 -2.64 -1.17
N ASN A 81 -7.17 -1.49 -1.69
CA ASN A 81 -7.20 -0.23 -0.93
C ASN A 81 -8.62 0.12 -0.48
N ILE A 82 -9.63 0.02 -1.35
CA ILE A 82 -11.03 0.27 -0.94
C ILE A 82 -11.46 -0.65 0.21
N ILE A 83 -11.12 -1.94 0.10
CA ILE A 83 -11.45 -2.93 1.14
C ILE A 83 -10.75 -2.58 2.46
N VAL A 84 -9.44 -2.30 2.41
CA VAL A 84 -8.65 -1.92 3.60
C VAL A 84 -9.18 -0.63 4.23
N PHE A 85 -9.59 0.35 3.41
CA PHE A 85 -10.21 1.58 3.89
C PHE A 85 -11.51 1.31 4.66
N GLY A 86 -12.43 0.55 4.05
CA GLY A 86 -13.69 0.19 4.69
C GLY A 86 -13.50 -0.61 5.98
N LEU A 87 -12.55 -1.55 5.99
CA LEU A 87 -12.20 -2.34 7.17
C LEU A 87 -11.52 -1.50 8.26
N GLY A 88 -10.68 -0.53 7.88
CA GLY A 88 -10.07 0.41 8.81
C GLY A 88 -11.13 1.25 9.53
N ILE A 89 -12.12 1.77 8.79
CA ILE A 89 -13.27 2.48 9.37
C ILE A 89 -14.08 1.54 10.28
N ALA A 90 -14.39 0.33 9.82
CA ALA A 90 -15.12 -0.65 10.64
C ALA A 90 -14.37 -0.96 11.95
N ALA A 91 -13.06 -1.13 11.91
CA ALA A 91 -12.22 -1.32 13.09
C ALA A 91 -12.21 -0.08 14.01
N ALA A 92 -12.19 1.13 13.44
CA ALA A 92 -12.24 2.38 14.19
C ALA A 92 -13.59 2.59 14.91
N VAL A 93 -14.68 2.17 14.28
CA VAL A 93 -16.04 2.30 14.85
C VAL A 93 -16.33 1.20 15.87
N MET A 94 -15.93 -0.05 15.59
CA MET A 94 -16.22 -1.19 16.45
C MET A 94 -15.20 -1.37 17.58
N GLY A 95 -13.96 -0.92 17.39
CA GLY A 95 -12.88 -1.10 18.34
C GLY A 95 -12.90 -0.09 19.49
N ARG A 96 -12.16 -0.40 20.56
CA ARG A 96 -11.86 0.52 21.67
C ARG A 96 -10.36 0.58 21.94
N GLY A 97 -9.94 1.68 22.59
CA GLY A 97 -8.54 1.91 22.96
C GLY A 97 -7.61 1.80 21.75
N ARG A 98 -6.56 0.98 21.86
CA ARG A 98 -5.57 0.79 20.80
C ARG A 98 -6.14 0.19 19.51
N ALA A 99 -7.21 -0.61 19.58
CA ALA A 99 -7.85 -1.16 18.38
C ALA A 99 -8.51 -0.05 17.53
N ARG A 100 -9.16 0.93 18.19
CA ARG A 100 -9.75 2.08 17.50
C ARG A 100 -8.69 2.92 16.80
N VAL A 101 -7.59 3.20 17.50
CA VAL A 101 -6.45 3.95 16.94
C VAL A 101 -5.85 3.21 15.74
N GLY A 102 -5.69 1.88 15.84
CA GLY A 102 -5.22 1.05 14.73
C GLY A 102 -6.10 1.14 13.49
N GLY A 103 -7.43 1.10 13.66
CA GLY A 103 -8.40 1.29 12.57
C GLY A 103 -8.31 2.67 11.93
N ILE A 104 -8.17 3.74 12.74
CA ILE A 104 -7.99 5.11 12.25
C ILE A 104 -6.71 5.24 11.44
N ILE A 105 -5.59 4.71 11.94
CA ILE A 105 -4.30 4.73 11.22
C ILE A 105 -4.43 4.06 9.85
N ALA A 106 -5.00 2.85 9.81
CA ALA A 106 -5.18 2.13 8.55
C ALA A 106 -6.10 2.87 7.56
N ALA A 107 -7.18 3.50 8.05
CA ALA A 107 -8.11 4.25 7.21
C ALA A 107 -7.50 5.56 6.70
N VAL A 108 -6.80 6.33 7.54
CA VAL A 108 -6.21 7.63 7.18
C VAL A 108 -4.97 7.45 6.29
N ALA A 109 -4.25 6.35 6.42
CA ALA A 109 -3.10 6.06 5.56
C ALA A 109 -3.47 6.06 4.07
N ILE A 110 -4.69 5.66 3.69
CA ILE A 110 -5.08 5.58 2.29
C ILE A 110 -5.23 6.96 1.62
N PRO A 111 -6.03 7.91 2.13
CA PRO A 111 -6.08 9.25 1.56
C PRO A 111 -4.74 9.99 1.68
N VAL A 112 -4.00 9.79 2.78
CA VAL A 112 -2.65 10.37 2.92
C VAL A 112 -1.71 9.84 1.84
N SER A 113 -1.77 8.54 1.52
CA SER A 113 -0.98 7.92 0.45
C SER A 113 -1.28 8.54 -0.90
N ALA A 114 -2.57 8.80 -1.20
CA ALA A 114 -2.97 9.44 -2.44
C ALA A 114 -2.38 10.85 -2.57
N VAL A 115 -2.42 11.65 -1.49
CA VAL A 115 -1.83 12.99 -1.48
C VAL A 115 -0.31 12.95 -1.62
N LEU A 116 0.36 12.06 -0.85
CA LEU A 116 1.81 11.88 -0.92
C LEU A 116 2.26 11.42 -2.31
N PHE A 117 1.50 10.56 -2.98
CA PHE A 117 1.79 10.14 -4.35
C PHE A 117 1.84 11.33 -5.30
N TRP A 118 0.86 12.24 -5.24
CA TRP A 118 0.86 13.45 -6.09
C TRP A 118 2.03 14.39 -5.79
N ILE A 119 2.36 14.57 -4.50
CA ILE A 119 3.52 15.38 -4.09
C ILE A 119 4.81 14.76 -4.63
N LEU A 120 4.99 13.46 -4.45
CA LEU A 120 6.18 12.75 -4.94
C LEU A 120 6.29 12.79 -6.45
N LEU A 121 5.18 12.63 -7.18
CA LEU A 121 5.16 12.74 -8.63
C LEU A 121 5.58 14.14 -9.08
N PHE A 122 5.08 15.20 -8.45
CA PHE A 122 5.48 16.57 -8.75
C PHE A 122 6.98 16.80 -8.52
N VAL A 123 7.50 16.35 -7.36
CA VAL A 123 8.93 16.45 -7.02
C VAL A 123 9.78 15.66 -8.02
N MET A 124 9.34 14.46 -8.40
CA MET A 124 10.03 13.60 -9.36
C MET A 124 10.10 14.24 -10.75
N VAL A 125 9.00 14.81 -11.24
CA VAL A 125 9.00 15.53 -12.51
C VAL A 125 9.98 16.70 -12.48
N ALA A 126 10.00 17.49 -11.39
CA ALA A 126 10.95 18.58 -11.24
C ALA A 126 12.42 18.12 -11.25
N ILE A 127 12.74 17.01 -10.57
CA ILE A 127 14.08 16.41 -10.55
C ILE A 127 14.47 15.89 -11.94
N LEU A 128 13.57 15.20 -12.65
CA LEU A 128 13.83 14.67 -13.99
C LEU A 128 14.14 15.78 -15.00
N MET A 129 13.38 16.88 -14.94
CA MET A 129 13.63 18.07 -15.76
C MET A 129 14.97 18.74 -15.41
N ALA A 130 15.32 18.83 -14.11
CA ALA A 130 16.56 19.45 -13.67
C ALA A 130 17.82 18.62 -13.94
N THR A 131 17.69 17.31 -14.17
CA THR A 131 18.82 16.38 -14.35
C THR A 131 19.09 16.04 -15.82
N GLY A 132 18.31 16.55 -16.78
CA GLY A 132 18.46 16.23 -18.20
C GLY A 132 18.14 14.76 -18.54
N VAL A 133 17.43 14.07 -17.64
CA VAL A 133 17.05 12.65 -17.77
C VAL A 133 15.70 12.50 -18.50
N ALA A 134 15.05 13.61 -18.84
CA ALA A 134 13.97 13.66 -19.81
C ALA A 134 14.56 13.98 -21.19
N ASP A 135 14.17 13.23 -22.23
CA ASP A 135 14.62 13.51 -23.59
C ASP A 135 14.03 14.85 -24.06
N GLU A 136 14.89 15.86 -24.26
CA GLU A 136 14.50 17.24 -24.59
C GLU A 136 13.78 17.35 -25.95
N GLN A 137 13.93 16.36 -26.84
CA GLN A 137 13.32 16.38 -28.18
C GLN A 137 11.93 15.75 -28.24
N THR A 138 11.62 14.79 -27.37
CA THR A 138 10.37 14.01 -27.42
C THR A 138 9.51 14.16 -26.16
N GLY A 139 10.07 14.67 -25.06
CA GLY A 139 9.42 14.66 -23.75
C GLY A 139 9.27 13.25 -23.16
N ALA A 140 9.91 12.24 -23.76
CA ALA A 140 9.88 10.87 -23.28
C ALA A 140 10.75 10.69 -22.04
N ILE A 141 10.27 9.86 -21.10
CA ILE A 141 11.03 9.48 -19.92
C ILE A 141 12.08 8.45 -20.35
N THR A 142 13.36 8.75 -20.15
CA THR A 142 14.45 7.80 -20.41
C THR A 142 14.38 6.59 -19.46
N ALA A 143 15.06 5.50 -19.79
CA ALA A 143 15.14 4.31 -18.92
C ALA A 143 15.63 4.63 -17.50
N ALA A 144 16.56 5.59 -17.35
CA ALA A 144 17.02 6.07 -16.05
C ALA A 144 15.89 6.81 -15.29
N GLY A 145 15.11 7.64 -15.98
CA GLY A 145 13.96 8.31 -15.39
C GLY A 145 12.86 7.34 -14.93
N TYR A 146 12.65 6.26 -15.69
CA TYR A 146 11.74 5.18 -15.31
C TYR A 146 12.17 4.46 -14.03
N ARG A 147 13.46 4.14 -13.90
CA ARG A 147 14.03 3.47 -12.72
C ARG A 147 13.95 4.34 -11.46
N ILE A 148 14.24 5.64 -11.55
CA ILE A 148 14.15 6.56 -10.39
C ILE A 148 12.68 6.73 -9.98
N THR A 149 11.77 6.83 -10.94
CA THR A 149 10.32 6.92 -10.67
C THR A 149 9.79 5.65 -10.01
N ALA A 150 10.16 4.48 -10.52
CA ALA A 150 9.81 3.20 -9.94
C ALA A 150 10.38 3.03 -8.52
N GLY A 151 11.65 3.38 -8.30
CA GLY A 151 12.30 3.31 -6.98
C GLY A 151 11.62 4.22 -5.95
N THR A 152 11.29 5.45 -6.33
CA THR A 152 10.61 6.41 -5.44
C THR A 152 9.19 5.94 -5.10
N ASN A 153 8.46 5.42 -6.09
CA ASN A 153 7.13 4.86 -5.88
C ASN A 153 7.18 3.59 -5.01
N ALA A 154 8.22 2.76 -5.16
CA ALA A 154 8.46 1.60 -4.31
C ALA A 154 8.67 2.01 -2.85
N LEU A 155 9.52 3.00 -2.60
CA LEU A 155 9.77 3.51 -1.25
C LEU A 155 8.49 4.05 -0.60
N HIS A 156 7.74 4.87 -1.33
CA HIS A 156 6.44 5.38 -0.88
C HIS A 156 5.49 4.24 -0.53
N ALA A 157 5.34 3.26 -1.43
CA ALA A 157 4.47 2.12 -1.20
C ALA A 157 4.88 1.31 0.04
N LEU A 158 6.18 1.09 0.26
CA LEU A 158 6.70 0.39 1.44
C LEU A 158 6.35 1.11 2.74
N VAL A 159 6.55 2.44 2.78
CA VAL A 159 6.20 3.26 3.95
C VAL A 159 4.71 3.17 4.26
N MET A 160 3.85 3.31 3.24
CA MET A 160 2.40 3.26 3.44
C MET A 160 1.92 1.87 3.86
N VAL A 161 2.46 0.80 3.27
CA VAL A 161 2.18 -0.59 3.68
C VAL A 161 2.60 -0.81 5.14
N ALA A 162 3.76 -0.30 5.56
CA ALA A 162 4.20 -0.43 6.95
C ALA A 162 3.26 0.28 7.94
N ILE A 163 2.80 1.48 7.60
CA ILE A 163 1.84 2.24 8.43
C ILE A 163 0.50 1.49 8.54
N ILE A 164 -0.04 1.00 7.43
CA ILE A 164 -1.28 0.22 7.41
C ILE A 164 -1.10 -1.07 8.23
N GLY A 165 0.03 -1.77 8.06
CA GLY A 165 0.36 -2.99 8.78
C GLY A 165 0.45 -2.77 10.30
N LEU A 166 1.03 -1.65 10.72
CA LEU A 166 1.05 -1.24 12.13
C LEU A 166 -0.36 -0.99 12.68
N GLY A 167 -1.21 -0.32 11.91
CA GLY A 167 -2.62 -0.13 12.26
C GLY A 167 -3.36 -1.47 12.40
N ALA A 168 -3.21 -2.36 11.43
CA ALA A 168 -3.78 -3.70 11.42
C ALA A 168 -3.31 -4.55 12.61
N PHE A 169 -2.02 -4.47 12.94
CA PHE A 169 -1.42 -5.17 14.08
C PHE A 169 -2.02 -4.69 15.41
N PHE A 170 -2.24 -3.38 15.58
CA PHE A 170 -2.91 -2.86 16.79
C PHE A 170 -4.35 -3.35 16.92
N VAL A 171 -5.10 -3.43 15.82
CA VAL A 171 -6.46 -4.00 15.83
C VAL A 171 -6.42 -5.47 16.26
N HIS A 172 -5.59 -6.28 15.59
CA HIS A 172 -5.53 -7.72 15.85
C HIS A 172 -5.00 -8.06 17.25
N SER A 173 -3.88 -7.45 17.66
CA SER A 173 -3.22 -7.75 18.93
C SER A 173 -4.08 -7.34 20.13
N THR A 174 -4.76 -6.20 20.05
CA THR A 174 -5.67 -5.73 21.11
C THR A 174 -6.86 -6.67 21.26
N ALA A 175 -7.49 -7.06 20.14
CA ALA A 175 -8.63 -7.98 20.18
C ALA A 175 -8.23 -9.38 20.65
N SER A 176 -7.05 -9.87 20.27
CA SER A 176 -6.53 -11.16 20.73
C SER A 176 -6.30 -11.16 22.25
N LYS A 177 -5.69 -10.11 22.80
CA LYS A 177 -5.49 -9.98 24.24
C LYS A 177 -6.80 -9.93 25.03
N LYS A 178 -7.83 -9.27 24.49
CA LYS A 178 -9.16 -9.17 25.12
C LYS A 178 -9.98 -10.46 25.05
N LEU A 179 -9.67 -11.35 24.11
CA LEU A 179 -10.34 -12.65 23.97
C LEU A 179 -9.65 -13.79 24.73
N SER A 180 -8.38 -13.59 25.13
CA SER A 180 -7.60 -14.55 25.92
C SER A 180 -7.66 -14.29 27.43
N ALA A 181 -8.26 -13.16 27.83
CA ALA A 181 -8.50 -12.79 29.22
C ALA A 181 -9.92 -13.23 29.63
#